data_AF-A0A381RHG8-F1
#
_entry.id   AF-A0A381RHG8-F1
#
_cell.length_a   1.000
_cell.length_b   1.000
_cell.length_c   1.000
_cell.angle_alpha   90.00
_cell.angle_beta   90.00
_cell.angle_gamma   90.00
#
_symmetry.space_group_name_H-M   'P 1'
#
loop_
_entity.id
_entity.type
_entity.pdbx_description
1 polymer ?
#
loop_
_entity_poly.entity_id
_entity_poly.type
_entity_poly.pdbx_seq_one_letter_code
_entity_poly.pdbx_strand_id
1 'polypeptide(L)'
;MKNIYYILSIITISLILACSNTTKNQETSVAVENNTLTEKETAEGWRLLFDGKTSDGWRGYKKETFPTDWNITDEGEIYMSASGRGEAGSANGGDIIYDQKFSNFHVKLEWKVSEGGNSGIFYLGQETPEFDYIWRTAP
;
A
#
# COMPACT_ATOMS: atom_id res chain seq x y z
N MET A 1 -34.61 -5.75 -85.01
CA MET A 1 -35.89 -6.24 -84.44
C MET A 1 -35.70 -6.41 -82.93
N LYS A 2 -36.41 -5.59 -82.13
CA LYS A 2 -37.08 -5.92 -80.85
C LYS A 2 -36.23 -6.67 -79.79
N ASN A 3 -35.92 -6.18 -78.59
CA ASN A 3 -36.65 -5.37 -77.59
C ASN A 3 -35.63 -4.86 -76.55
N ILE A 4 -35.67 -3.60 -76.07
CA ILE A 4 -36.42 -3.15 -74.85
C ILE A 4 -35.98 -4.00 -73.63
N TYR A 5 -35.28 -3.47 -72.61
CA TYR A 5 -35.74 -2.47 -71.63
C TYR A 5 -34.61 -1.56 -71.11
N TYR A 6 -34.82 -0.25 -71.19
CA TYR A 6 -34.33 0.69 -70.18
C TYR A 6 -35.19 0.51 -68.92
N ILE A 7 -34.64 0.75 -67.72
CA ILE A 7 -35.21 1.70 -66.74
C ILE A 7 -34.53 1.59 -65.35
N LEU A 8 -34.19 2.76 -64.82
CA LEU A 8 -33.98 3.13 -63.40
C LEU A 8 -32.73 2.53 -62.73
N SER A 9 -31.71 3.31 -62.39
CA SER A 9 -31.67 4.45 -61.45
C SER A 9 -30.81 4.04 -60.26
N ILE A 10 -29.60 4.58 -60.28
CA ILE A 10 -28.76 4.97 -59.13
C ILE A 10 -29.54 4.93 -57.82
N ILE A 11 -29.28 3.93 -56.97
CA ILE A 11 -29.31 4.08 -55.50
C ILE A 11 -28.27 3.13 -54.92
N THR A 12 -27.03 3.63 -54.78
CA THR A 12 -26.06 3.14 -53.82
C THR A 12 -26.59 3.45 -52.41
N ILE A 13 -27.26 2.49 -51.78
CA ILE A 13 -27.53 2.55 -50.34
C ILE A 13 -26.24 2.11 -49.63
N SER A 14 -25.46 3.13 -49.25
CA SER A 14 -24.41 3.05 -48.24
C SER A 14 -25.05 2.62 -46.92
N LEU A 15 -24.89 1.34 -46.57
CA LEU A 15 -25.33 0.81 -45.29
C LEU A 15 -24.16 0.84 -44.30
N ILE A 16 -24.36 1.60 -43.22
CA ILE A 16 -23.75 1.52 -41.89
C ILE A 16 -22.32 2.08 -41.72
N LEU A 17 -22.21 3.40 -41.75
CA LEU A 17 -21.21 4.16 -40.97
C LEU A 17 -21.93 4.76 -39.75
N ALA A 18 -22.00 4.01 -38.66
CA ALA A 18 -22.41 4.53 -37.36
C ALA A 18 -21.80 3.68 -36.23
N CYS A 19 -20.47 3.54 -36.23
CA CYS A 19 -19.76 3.33 -34.98
C CYS A 19 -19.70 4.68 -34.29
N SER A 20 -20.65 4.94 -33.40
CA SER A 20 -20.49 5.97 -32.38
C SER A 20 -19.20 5.68 -31.63
N ASN A 21 -18.19 6.53 -31.84
CA ASN A 21 -17.00 6.60 -30.99
C ASN A 21 -17.44 7.10 -29.61
N THR A 22 -18.05 6.21 -28.83
CA THR A 22 -18.10 6.35 -27.39
C THR A 22 -16.67 6.10 -26.93
N THR A 23 -15.91 7.18 -26.71
CA THR A 23 -14.72 7.17 -25.89
C THR A 23 -15.14 6.66 -24.52
N LYS A 24 -15.08 5.33 -24.32
CA LYS A 24 -15.00 4.79 -22.98
C LYS A 24 -13.72 5.39 -22.42
N ASN A 25 -13.85 6.35 -21.51
CA ASN A 25 -12.82 6.60 -20.52
C ASN A 25 -12.62 5.26 -19.82
N GLN A 26 -11.68 4.47 -20.34
CA GLN A 26 -11.09 3.41 -19.56
C GLN A 26 -10.34 4.15 -18.46
N GLU A 27 -10.91 4.16 -17.26
CA GLU A 27 -10.11 4.25 -16.06
C GLU A 27 -9.16 3.06 -16.12
N THR A 28 -8.00 3.27 -16.73
CA THR A 28 -6.86 2.40 -16.57
C THR A 28 -6.57 2.47 -15.08
N SER A 29 -6.93 1.42 -14.34
CA SER A 29 -6.50 1.26 -12.96
C SER A 29 -4.98 1.20 -13.00
N VAL A 30 -4.32 2.34 -12.79
CA VAL A 30 -2.89 2.37 -12.59
C VAL A 30 -2.66 1.53 -11.34
N ALA A 31 -2.10 0.33 -11.51
CA ALA A 31 -1.66 -0.46 -10.38
C ALA A 31 -0.59 0.37 -9.68
N VAL A 32 -0.95 1.01 -8.58
CA VAL A 32 -0.01 1.74 -7.74
C VAL A 32 0.89 0.67 -7.12
N GLU A 33 2.17 0.73 -7.45
CA GLU A 33 3.16 -0.17 -6.85
C GLU A 33 3.21 0.10 -5.34
N ASN A 34 3.17 -0.96 -4.53
CA ASN A 34 3.27 -0.84 -3.08
C ASN A 34 4.57 -0.13 -2.68
N ASN A 35 4.55 0.57 -1.56
CA ASN A 35 5.72 1.26 -1.01
C ASN A 35 6.31 2.32 -1.97
N THR A 36 5.45 2.98 -2.75
CA THR A 36 5.80 4.15 -3.56
C THR A 36 4.81 5.29 -3.28
N LEU A 37 5.25 6.54 -3.49
CA LEU A 37 4.36 7.69 -3.40
C LEU A 37 3.82 8.02 -4.79
N THR A 38 2.52 8.25 -4.88
CA THR A 38 1.93 8.86 -6.08
C THR A 38 2.43 10.30 -6.27
N GLU A 39 2.29 10.84 -7.47
CA GLU A 39 2.60 12.26 -7.75
C GLU A 39 1.79 13.20 -6.83
N LYS A 40 0.52 12.85 -6.58
CA LYS A 40 -0.35 13.59 -5.68
C LYS A 40 0.15 13.55 -4.24
N GLU A 41 0.48 12.37 -3.72
CA GLU A 41 1.01 12.23 -2.36
C GLU A 41 2.34 13.00 -2.20
N THR A 42 3.19 12.96 -3.22
CA THR A 42 4.43 13.76 -3.23
C THR A 42 4.12 15.26 -3.19
N ALA A 43 3.17 15.75 -4.00
CA ALA A 43 2.76 17.15 -4.02
C ALA A 43 2.10 17.62 -2.71
N GLU A 44 1.41 16.71 -2.01
CA GLU A 44 0.82 16.95 -0.69
C GLU A 44 1.84 16.86 0.46
N GLY A 45 3.10 16.49 0.16
CA GLY A 45 4.18 16.44 1.14
C GLY A 45 4.22 15.16 1.97
N TRP A 46 3.61 14.07 1.49
CA TRP A 46 3.74 12.76 2.12
C TRP A 46 5.19 12.29 2.09
N ARG A 47 5.56 11.54 3.13
CA ARG A 47 6.86 10.88 3.25
C ARG A 47 6.64 9.39 3.34
N LEU A 48 7.44 8.64 2.59
CA LEU A 48 7.50 7.19 2.70
C LEU A 48 8.27 6.80 3.97
N LEU A 49 7.63 6.01 4.85
CA LEU A 49 8.27 5.48 6.06
C LEU A 49 8.89 4.10 5.87
N PHE A 50 8.57 3.42 4.77
CA PHE A 50 9.08 2.09 4.44
C PHE A 50 9.15 1.94 2.92
N ASP A 51 10.32 1.55 2.41
CA ASP A 51 10.62 1.45 0.98
C ASP A 51 10.25 0.10 0.35
N GLY A 52 9.72 -0.83 1.15
CA GLY A 52 9.39 -2.18 0.70
C GLY A 52 10.59 -3.13 0.63
N LYS A 53 11.80 -2.72 1.04
CA LYS A 53 13.04 -3.45 0.74
C LYS A 53 13.99 -3.54 1.93
N THR A 54 14.07 -2.48 2.72
CA THR A 54 15.02 -2.36 3.82
C THR A 54 14.29 -1.98 5.11
N SER A 55 14.91 -2.28 6.24
CA SER A 55 14.48 -1.76 7.54
C SER A 55 15.05 -0.37 7.83
N ASP A 56 15.48 0.38 6.80
CA ASP A 56 16.09 1.70 6.99
C ASP A 56 15.11 2.65 7.69
N GLY A 57 15.61 3.32 8.73
CA GLY A 57 14.78 4.17 9.59
C GLY A 57 13.97 3.40 10.64
N TRP A 58 14.02 2.07 10.69
CA TRP A 58 13.37 1.26 11.72
C TRP A 58 14.37 0.56 12.62
N ARG A 59 14.05 0.48 13.91
CA ARG A 59 14.78 -0.30 14.91
C ARG A 59 13.83 -0.90 15.94
N GLY A 60 14.31 -1.81 16.77
CA GLY A 60 13.52 -2.28 17.91
C GLY A 60 13.34 -1.20 18.98
N TYR A 61 12.20 -1.19 19.65
CA TYR A 61 12.01 -0.41 20.87
C TYR A 61 13.02 -0.85 21.94
N LYS A 62 13.75 0.11 22.51
CA LYS A 62 14.91 -0.05 23.40
C LYS A 62 16.07 -0.86 22.79
N LYS A 63 16.20 -0.87 21.47
CA LYS A 63 17.28 -1.55 20.74
C LYS A 63 17.92 -0.62 19.72
N GLU A 64 19.20 -0.84 19.46
CA GLU A 64 19.97 -0.12 18.44
C GLU A 64 19.74 -0.64 17.02
N THR A 65 19.22 -1.87 16.88
CA THR A 65 19.08 -2.55 15.58
C THR A 65 17.66 -3.04 15.35
N PHE A 66 17.33 -3.28 14.08
CA PHE A 66 16.11 -3.97 13.69
C PHE A 66 16.13 -5.43 14.23
N PRO A 67 15.07 -5.92 14.91
CA PRO A 67 15.07 -7.26 15.50
C PRO A 67 14.93 -8.36 14.45
N THR A 68 15.54 -9.53 14.66
CA THR A 68 15.60 -10.60 13.65
C THR A 68 14.30 -11.38 13.47
N ASP A 69 13.37 -11.28 14.42
CA ASP A 69 12.04 -11.89 14.26
C ASP A 69 11.08 -11.01 13.42
N TRP A 70 11.49 -9.77 13.13
CA TRP A 70 10.89 -8.95 12.07
C TRP A 70 11.66 -9.16 10.76
N ASN A 71 10.92 -9.40 9.68
CA ASN A 71 11.47 -9.69 8.36
C ASN A 71 10.89 -8.72 7.33
N ILE A 72 11.66 -8.40 6.31
CA ILE A 72 11.14 -7.78 5.09
C ILE A 72 10.87 -8.90 4.08
N THR A 73 9.63 -9.06 3.64
CA THR A 73 9.27 -10.12 2.68
C THR A 73 9.61 -9.71 1.26
N ASP A 74 9.65 -10.69 0.33
CA ASP A 74 9.89 -10.43 -1.09
C ASP A 74 8.77 -9.59 -1.73
N GLU A 75 7.57 -9.63 -1.15
CA GLU A 75 6.41 -8.80 -1.52
C GLU A 75 6.47 -7.37 -0.95
N GLY A 76 7.51 -7.06 -0.18
CA GLY A 76 7.72 -5.75 0.43
C GLY A 76 6.79 -5.47 1.59
N GLU A 77 6.61 -6.45 2.49
CA GLU A 77 5.89 -6.31 3.76
C GLU A 77 6.87 -6.34 4.94
N ILE A 78 6.62 -5.54 5.99
CA ILE A 78 7.26 -5.75 7.30
C ILE A 78 6.45 -6.83 8.03
N TYR A 79 7.08 -7.99 8.30
CA TYR A 79 6.42 -9.18 8.83
C TYR A 79 7.04 -9.66 10.14
N MET A 80 6.21 -9.84 11.17
CA MET A 80 6.60 -10.44 12.45
C MET A 80 6.37 -11.95 12.44
N SER A 81 7.45 -12.69 12.65
CA SER A 81 7.41 -14.13 12.95
C SER A 81 6.87 -14.35 14.37
N ALA A 82 5.56 -14.53 14.47
CA ALA A 82 4.85 -14.64 15.75
C ALA A 82 5.42 -15.76 16.65
N SER A 83 5.65 -15.44 17.93
CA SER A 83 6.08 -16.42 18.93
C SER A 83 4.93 -17.26 19.50
N GLY A 84 3.68 -16.80 19.34
CA GLY A 84 2.50 -17.41 19.96
C GLY A 84 2.40 -17.19 21.48
N ARG A 85 3.24 -16.33 22.07
CA ARG A 85 3.32 -16.12 23.53
C ARG A 85 2.62 -14.86 24.04
N GLY A 86 1.82 -14.20 23.19
CA GLY A 86 1.15 -12.93 23.54
C GLY A 86 2.16 -11.85 23.95
N GLU A 87 1.85 -11.15 25.05
CA GLU A 87 2.66 -10.04 25.58
C GLU A 87 4.10 -10.44 25.97
N ALA A 88 4.36 -11.71 26.28
CA ALA A 88 5.72 -12.17 26.56
C ALA A 88 6.64 -12.05 25.33
N GLY A 89 6.06 -11.96 24.13
CA GLY A 89 6.78 -11.72 22.88
C GLY A 89 7.76 -12.83 22.51
N SER A 90 8.73 -12.48 21.66
CA SER A 90 9.88 -13.33 21.33
C SER A 90 11.16 -12.72 21.89
N ALA A 91 12.15 -13.56 22.21
CA ALA A 91 13.45 -13.09 22.71
C ALA A 91 14.16 -12.16 21.71
N ASN A 92 14.05 -12.46 20.41
CA ASN A 92 14.66 -11.69 19.34
C ASN A 92 13.65 -10.77 18.61
N GLY A 93 12.44 -10.62 19.14
CA GLY A 93 11.37 -9.79 18.60
C GLY A 93 11.20 -8.49 19.38
N GLY A 94 9.98 -8.25 19.85
CA GLY A 94 9.57 -7.00 20.51
C GLY A 94 8.97 -6.00 19.52
N ASP A 95 8.55 -4.84 20.03
CA ASP A 95 7.99 -3.77 19.22
C ASP A 95 9.09 -3.11 18.36
N ILE A 96 8.72 -2.60 17.18
CA ILE A 96 9.59 -1.77 16.33
C ILE A 96 9.10 -0.34 16.32
N ILE A 97 10.04 0.58 16.16
CA ILE A 97 9.78 2.02 16.05
C ILE A 97 10.51 2.59 14.85
N TYR A 98 9.92 3.61 14.25
CA TYR A 98 10.63 4.46 13.30
C TYR A 98 11.54 5.41 14.09
N ASP A 99 12.82 5.48 13.75
CA ASP A 99 13.86 6.22 14.48
C ASP A 99 13.82 7.73 14.19
N GLN A 100 12.62 8.29 14.23
CA GLN A 100 12.37 9.72 14.17
C GLN A 100 11.11 10.04 14.98
N LYS A 101 11.17 11.14 15.74
CA LYS A 101 10.02 11.64 16.49
C LYS A 101 9.13 12.50 15.60
N PHE A 102 7.82 12.31 15.74
CA PHE A 102 6.79 13.12 15.09
C PHE A 102 5.89 13.75 16.15
N SER A 103 5.22 14.85 15.80
CA SER A 103 4.23 15.52 16.66
C SER A 103 2.85 15.51 16.01
N ASN A 104 2.50 16.54 15.25
CA ASN A 104 1.31 16.56 14.41
C ASN A 104 1.62 15.78 13.13
N PHE A 105 0.88 14.71 12.86
CA PHE A 105 1.05 13.90 11.67
C PHE A 105 -0.29 13.34 11.18
N HIS A 106 -0.30 12.94 9.92
CA HIS A 106 -1.29 12.03 9.35
C HIS A 106 -0.51 10.80 8.91
N VAL A 107 -0.90 9.63 9.41
CA VAL A 107 -0.30 8.35 9.02
C VAL A 107 -1.32 7.57 8.20
N LYS A 108 -0.85 6.97 7.11
CA LYS A 108 -1.60 6.07 6.25
C LYS A 108 -0.76 4.81 6.08
N LEU A 109 -1.36 3.64 6.34
CA LEU A 109 -0.72 2.34 6.19
C LEU A 109 -1.77 1.27 5.95
N GLU A 110 -1.32 0.14 5.41
CA GLU A 110 -2.09 -1.09 5.32
C GLU A 110 -1.53 -2.11 6.31
N TRP A 111 -2.39 -2.96 6.85
CA TRP A 111 -1.98 -4.00 7.78
C TRP A 111 -2.84 -5.26 7.57
N LYS A 112 -2.26 -6.40 7.94
CA LYS A 112 -2.86 -7.73 7.83
C LYS A 112 -2.43 -8.52 9.06
N VAL A 113 -3.33 -9.35 9.56
CA VAL A 113 -3.08 -10.20 10.75
C VAL A 113 -3.52 -11.63 10.46
N SER A 114 -2.81 -12.60 11.03
CA SER A 114 -3.21 -14.00 11.01
C SER A 114 -4.46 -14.23 11.88
N GLU A 115 -5.16 -15.35 11.64
CA GLU A 115 -6.28 -15.75 12.49
C GLU A 115 -5.85 -15.86 13.96
N GLY A 116 -6.55 -15.15 14.85
CA GLY A 116 -6.22 -15.07 16.28
C GLY A 116 -4.96 -14.24 16.61
N GLY A 117 -4.34 -13.60 15.63
CA GLY A 117 -3.19 -12.73 15.85
C GLY A 117 -3.57 -11.44 16.58
N ASN A 118 -2.62 -10.90 17.33
CA ASN A 118 -2.76 -9.66 18.08
C ASN A 118 -1.54 -8.78 17.81
N SER A 119 -1.79 -7.52 17.47
CA SER A 119 -0.77 -6.51 17.21
C SER A 119 -1.36 -5.12 17.47
N GLY A 120 -0.56 -4.07 17.27
CA GLY A 120 -1.00 -2.70 17.41
C GLY A 120 -0.11 -1.73 16.65
N ILE A 121 -0.65 -0.53 16.40
CA ILE A 121 0.09 0.61 15.87
C ILE A 121 0.19 1.62 16.99
N PHE A 122 1.39 1.74 17.56
CA PHE A 122 1.64 2.75 18.59
C PHE A 122 2.05 4.08 17.96
N TYR A 123 1.61 5.17 18.57
CA TYR A 123 2.02 6.52 18.23
C TYR A 123 2.31 7.29 19.52
N LEU A 124 3.17 8.32 19.45
CA LEU A 124 3.56 9.14 20.61
C LEU A 124 4.14 8.35 21.81
N GLY A 125 4.47 7.07 21.62
CA GLY A 125 5.17 6.25 22.61
C GLY A 125 6.56 6.79 22.92
N GLN A 126 7.01 6.56 24.15
CA GLN A 126 8.28 7.06 24.66
C GLN A 126 9.11 5.93 25.24
N GLU A 127 10.37 5.83 24.82
CA GLU A 127 11.38 5.05 25.52
C GLU A 127 11.70 5.74 26.84
N THR A 128 11.37 5.07 27.94
CA THR A 128 11.62 5.56 29.30
C THR A 128 12.38 4.51 30.10
N PRO A 129 13.24 4.92 31.06
CA PRO A 129 13.86 3.98 31.99
C PRO A 129 12.85 3.14 32.79
N GLU A 130 11.66 3.67 33.04
CA GLU A 130 10.66 3.09 33.95
C GLU A 130 9.82 1.98 33.33
N PHE A 131 9.62 1.98 32.00
CA PHE A 131 8.72 1.05 31.32
C PHE A 131 9.40 0.28 30.19
N ASP A 132 9.35 -1.04 30.28
CA ASP A 132 9.95 -1.96 29.31
C ASP A 132 9.15 -2.17 28.04
N TYR A 133 7.88 -1.76 28.03
CA TYR A 133 6.98 -1.96 26.90
C TYR A 133 6.33 -0.65 26.47
N ILE A 134 6.24 -0.43 25.16
CA ILE A 134 5.76 0.83 24.58
C ILE A 134 4.28 1.10 24.87
N TRP A 135 3.45 0.06 25.01
CA TRP A 135 2.02 0.20 25.36
C TRP A 135 1.79 0.84 26.75
N ARG A 136 2.84 1.00 27.56
CA ARG A 136 2.78 1.74 28.84
C ARG A 136 2.86 3.26 28.65
N THR A 137 3.38 3.72 27.52
CA THR A 137 3.64 5.14 27.25
C THR A 137 2.96 5.65 25.99
N ALA A 138 2.57 4.77 25.08
CA ALA A 138 1.74 5.07 23.92
C ALA A 138 0.24 4.99 24.26
N PRO A 139 -0.62 5.80 23.62
CA PRO A 139 -2.07 5.60 23.61
C PRO A 139 -2.50 4.28 22.95
#